data_AF-A0A9X4IQJ3-F1
#
_entry.id   AF-A0A9X4IQJ3-F1
#
_cell.length_a   1.000
_cell.length_b   1.000
_cell.length_c   1.000
_cell.angle_alpha   90.00
_cell.angle_beta   90.00
_cell.angle_gamma   90.00
#
_symmetry.space_group_name_H-M   'P 1'
#
loop_
_entity.id
_entity.type
_entity.pdbx_description
1 polymer ?
#
loop_
_entity_poly.entity_id
_entity_poly.type
_entity_poly.pdbx_seq_one_letter_code
_entity_poly.pdbx_strand_id
1 'polypeptide(L)' 'MKKSILNLGKVLNKVAQLQINGGKVIGFPCSSYFFCALDCEEGDACAVPNGIGGANRGVIKNGQCCPA' A
#
# COMPACT_ATOMS: atom_id res chain seq x y z
N MET A 1 -43.34 -8.45 -2.68
CA MET A 1 -42.35 -9.48 -2.31
C MET A 1 -41.67 -9.07 -1.01
N LYS A 2 -41.43 -10.01 -0.10
CA LYS A 2 -40.87 -9.77 1.24
C LYS A 2 -39.51 -9.04 1.16
N LYS A 3 -39.34 -8.06 2.05
CA LYS A 3 -38.14 -7.23 2.20
C LYS A 3 -36.94 -8.08 2.61
N SER A 4 -35.90 -8.13 1.78
CA SER A 4 -34.57 -8.58 2.18
C SER A 4 -33.85 -7.40 2.82
N ILE A 5 -33.98 -7.28 4.15
CA ILE A 5 -33.10 -6.45 4.96
C ILE A 5 -31.71 -7.07 4.81
N LEU A 6 -30.80 -6.38 4.11
CA LEU A 6 -29.39 -6.76 4.09
C LEU A 6 -28.94 -6.95 5.54
N ASN A 7 -28.20 -8.03 5.80
CA ASN A 7 -27.67 -8.38 7.12
C ASN A 7 -26.66 -7.31 7.63
N LEU A 8 -27.17 -6.14 8.04
CA LEU A 8 -26.47 -5.00 8.66
C LEU A 8 -26.07 -5.28 10.13
N GLY A 9 -26.03 -6.55 10.54
CA GLY A 9 -25.79 -6.97 11.93
C GLY A 9 -24.39 -7.49 12.23
N LYS A 10 -23.53 -7.70 11.22
CA LYS A 10 -22.12 -8.08 11.45
C LYS A 10 -21.27 -6.81 11.35
N VAL A 11 -20.77 -6.34 12.50
CA VAL A 11 -19.73 -5.31 12.53
C VAL A 11 -18.54 -5.88 11.76
N LEU A 12 -18.33 -5.37 10.54
CA LEU A 12 -17.16 -5.69 9.76
C LEU A 12 -15.93 -5.29 10.57
N ASN A 13 -14.88 -6.10 10.53
CA ASN A 13 -13.61 -5.66 11.08
C ASN A 13 -13.14 -4.39 10.32
N LYS A 14 -12.35 -3.55 10.98
CA LYS A 14 -11.91 -2.25 10.41
C LYS A 14 -11.28 -2.41 9.01
N VAL A 15 -10.59 -3.52 8.76
CA VAL A 15 -9.97 -3.84 7.47
C VAL A 15 -11.02 -3.98 6.36
N ALA A 16 -12.07 -4.78 6.59
CA ALA A 16 -13.14 -4.96 5.63
C ALA A 16 -13.96 -3.67 5.42
N GLN A 17 -14.12 -2.86 6.47
CA GLN A 17 -14.80 -1.56 6.36
C GLN A 17 -14.00 -0.56 5.50
N LEU A 18 -12.68 -0.53 5.64
CA LEU A 18 -11.79 0.31 4.83
C LEU A 18 -11.79 -0.11 3.35
N GLN A 19 -11.87 -1.41 3.07
CA GLN A 19 -11.94 -1.95 1.71
C GLN A 19 -13.25 -1.57 0.99
N ILE A 20 -14.38 -1.57 1.70
CA ILE A 20 -15.69 -1.19 1.14
C ILE A 20 -15.79 0.33 0.92
N ASN A 21 -15.25 1.14 1.83
CA ASN A 21 -15.32 2.60 1.76
C ASN A 21 -14.31 3.23 0.79
N GLY A 22 -13.69 2.45 -0.10
CA GLY A 22 -12.77 2.98 -1.11
C GLY A 22 -11.45 3.49 -0.55
N GLY A 23 -11.06 3.06 0.65
CA GLY A 23 -9.73 3.30 1.21
C GLY A 23 -8.69 2.39 0.57
N LYS A 24 -8.53 2.45 -0.76
CA LYS A 24 -7.33 1.89 -1.38
C LYS A 24 -6.20 2.79 -0.92
N VAL A 25 -5.42 2.31 0.06
CA VAL A 25 -4.12 2.91 0.37
C VAL A 25 -3.46 3.03 -0.99
N ILE A 26 -3.20 4.26 -1.46
CA ILE A 26 -2.38 4.51 -2.64
C ILE A 26 -0.93 4.25 -2.23
N GLY A 27 -0.71 3.12 -1.55
CA GLY A 27 0.58 2.60 -1.18
C GLY A 27 1.07 1.99 -2.47
N PHE A 28 2.09 2.63 -3.05
CA PHE A 28 2.81 1.99 -4.11
C PHE A 28 3.33 0.66 -3.56
N PRO A 29 3.08 -0.46 -4.25
CA PRO A 29 3.55 -1.75 -3.77
C PRO A 29 5.07 -1.69 -3.62
N CYS A 30 5.59 -2.48 -2.69
CA CYS A 30 7.02 -2.67 -2.60
C CYS A 30 7.55 -3.12 -3.97
N SER A 31 8.63 -2.51 -4.42
CA SER A 31 9.20 -2.73 -5.73
C SER A 31 10.64 -3.22 -5.57
N SER A 32 11.00 -4.26 -6.30
CA SER A 32 12.41 -4.66 -6.52
C SER A 32 13.13 -3.73 -7.49
N TYR A 33 12.39 -2.86 -8.19
CA TYR A 33 12.94 -1.84 -9.07
C TYR A 33 12.87 -0.48 -8.36
N PHE A 34 14.00 -0.05 -7.80
CA PHE A 34 14.10 1.16 -7.01
C PHE A 34 15.46 1.82 -7.18
N PHE A 35 15.50 3.11 -6.86
CA PHE A 35 16.71 3.89 -6.73
C PHE A 35 17.17 3.89 -5.29
N CYS A 36 18.48 3.81 -5.10
CA CYS A 36 19.11 4.03 -3.82
C CYS A 36 20.53 4.56 -4.05
N ALA A 37 21.12 5.21 -3.04
CA ALA A 37 22.31 6.03 -3.24
C ALA A 37 23.63 5.24 -3.21
N LEU A 38 23.67 4.06 -2.56
CA LEU A 38 24.88 3.26 -2.29
C LEU A 38 24.58 1.76 -2.42
N ASP A 39 25.32 0.88 -1.73
CA ASP A 39 24.91 -0.50 -1.47
C ASP A 39 23.79 -0.48 -0.44
N CYS A 40 22.60 -0.91 -0.83
CA CYS A 40 21.41 -0.62 -0.05
C CYS A 40 20.97 -1.82 0.76
N GLU A 41 21.04 -1.64 2.07
CA GLU A 41 20.74 -2.68 3.03
C GLU A 41 19.31 -2.55 3.57
N GLU A 42 18.90 -3.55 4.33
CA GLU A 42 17.60 -3.55 4.99
C GLU A 42 17.45 -2.32 5.88
N GLY A 43 16.37 -1.55 5.69
CA GLY A 43 16.10 -0.33 6.43
C GLY A 43 16.60 0.96 5.79
N ASP A 44 17.41 0.89 4.72
CA ASP A 44 17.89 2.09 4.04
C ASP A 44 16.80 2.84 3.27
N ALA A 45 17.02 4.14 3.11
CA ALA A 45 16.17 4.99 2.31
C ALA A 45 16.28 4.63 0.81
N CYS A 46 15.13 4.52 0.17
CA CYS A 46 15.03 4.17 -1.24
C CYS A 46 13.91 4.96 -1.93
N ALA A 47 13.85 4.91 -3.25
CA ALA A 47 12.79 5.56 -4.01
C ALA A 47 12.30 4.72 -5.19
N VAL A 48 10.98 4.61 -5.37
CA VAL A 48 10.35 3.88 -6.50
C VAL A 48 9.81 4.89 -7.52
N PRO A 49 10.18 4.81 -8.81
CA PRO A 49 9.63 5.70 -9.83
C PRO A 49 8.10 5.56 -9.91
N ASN A 50 7.39 6.69 -10.01
CA ASN A 50 5.94 6.74 -9.85
C ASN A 50 5.16 6.94 -11.16
N GLY A 51 5.84 6.93 -12.32
CA GLY A 51 5.22 7.06 -13.64
C GLY A 51 4.73 8.46 -14.02
N ILE A 52 4.85 9.46 -13.12
CA ILE A 52 4.45 10.86 -13.37
C ILE A 52 5.66 11.82 -13.37
N GLY A 53 6.86 11.29 -13.61
CA GLY A 53 8.11 12.06 -13.61
C GLY A 53 8.73 12.26 -12.22
N GLY A 54 8.25 11.56 -11.19
CA GLY A 54 8.82 11.59 -9.84
C GLY A 54 9.14 10.20 -9.29
N ALA A 55 9.42 10.15 -7.99
CA ALA A 55 9.62 8.91 -7.25
C ALA A 55 9.00 8.99 -5.86
N ASN A 56 8.42 7.88 -5.40
CA ASN A 56 7.92 7.75 -4.04
C ASN A 56 9.04 7.26 -3.14
N ARG A 57 9.30 7.99 -2.06
CA ARG A 57 10.31 7.60 -1.07
C ARG A 57 9.78 6.48 -0.19
N GLY A 58 10.67 5.58 0.20
CA GLY A 58 10.35 4.44 1.04
C GLY A 58 11.58 3.97 1.81
N VAL A 59 11.44 2.79 2.39
CA VAL A 59 12.53 2.07 3.05
C VAL A 59 12.66 0.66 2.47
N ILE A 60 13.87 0.13 2.45
CA ILE A 60 14.11 -1.23 1.99
C ILE A 60 13.60 -2.22 3.03
N LYS A 61 12.77 -3.16 2.57
CA LYS A 61 12.26 -4.30 3.32
C LYS A 61 12.37 -5.56 2.49
N ASN A 62 13.04 -6.57 3.00
CA ASN A 62 13.36 -7.83 2.31
C ASN A 62 13.94 -7.61 0.90
N GLY A 63 14.87 -6.66 0.76
CA GLY A 63 15.49 -6.34 -0.53
C GLY A 63 14.57 -5.65 -1.55
N GLN A 64 13.41 -5.14 -1.12
CA GLN A 64 12.50 -4.34 -1.94
C GLN A 64 12.30 -2.96 -1.32
N CYS A 65 12.17 -1.93 -2.15
CA CYS A 65 11.79 -0.61 -1.65
C CYS A 65 10.29 -0.54 -1.42
N CYS A 66 9.86 -0.27 -0.19
CA CYS A 66 8.45 -0.12 0.19
C CYS A 66 8.15 1.36 0.47
N PRO A 67 7.49 2.07 -0.45
CA PRO A 67 7.05 3.45 -0.25
C PRO A 67 6.04 3.54 0.89
N ALA A 68 6.21 4.54 1.77
CA ALA A 68 5.31 4.81 2.88
C ALA A 68 4.21 5.81 2.49
#